data_AF-A0A1N7TCE9-F1
#
_entry.id   AF-A0A1N7TCE9-F1
#
_cell.length_a   1.000
_cell.length_b   1.000
_cell.length_c   1.000
_cell.angle_alpha   90.00
_cell.angle_beta   90.00
_cell.angle_gamma   90.00
#
_symmetry.space_group_name_H-M   'P 1'
#
loop_
_entity.id
_entity.type
_entity.pdbx_description
1 polymer ?
#
loop_
_entity_poly.entity_id
_entity_poly.type
_entity_poly.pdbx_seq_one_letter_code
_entity_poly.pdbx_strand_id
1 'polypeptide(L)' 'MKGYLFLVVLLIVTVGTEIALGDCLSGRYGGPCAVWDNDTCRRVCREEGRRSGHCSPSLKCWCEGC' A
#
# COMPACT_ATOMS: atom_id res chain seq x y z
N MET A 1 30.84 -0.57 -22.20
CA MET A 1 30.50 -1.03 -20.82
C MET A 1 29.86 0.05 -19.93
N LYS A 2 29.74 1.32 -20.35
CA LYS A 2 29.15 2.42 -19.52
C LYS A 2 27.61 2.49 -19.52
N GLY A 3 26.96 2.04 -20.60
CA GLY A 3 25.48 2.06 -20.69
C GLY A 3 24.77 1.02 -19.81
N TYR A 4 25.44 -0.09 -19.48
CA TYR A 4 24.88 -1.12 -18.61
C TYR A 4 24.72 -0.62 -17.16
N LEU A 5 25.66 0.20 -16.69
CA LEU A 5 25.56 0.84 -15.37
C LEU A 5 24.33 1.76 -15.28
N PHE A 6 24.02 2.52 -16.33
CA PHE A 6 22.82 3.34 -16.38
C PHE A 6 21.54 2.49 -16.31
N LEU A 7 21.47 1.39 -17.06
CA LEU A 7 20.34 0.47 -17.02
C LEU A 7 20.14 -0.20 -15.66
N VAL A 8 21.24 -0.62 -15.02
CA VAL A 8 21.21 -1.20 -13.67
C VAL A 8 20.72 -0.20 -12.64
N VAL A 9 21.21 1.05 -12.69
CA VAL A 9 20.76 2.12 -11.77
C VAL A 9 19.27 2.42 -11.99
N LEU A 10 18.79 2.51 -13.23
CA LEU A 10 17.38 2.72 -13.54
C LEU A 10 16.49 1.60 -12.99
N LEU A 11 16.91 0.33 -13.18
CA LEU A 11 16.21 -0.85 -12.66
C LEU A 11 16.09 -0.81 -11.13
N ILE A 12 17.19 -0.51 -10.43
CA ILE A 12 17.21 -0.42 -8.97
C ILE A 12 16.27 0.69 -8.48
N VAL A 13 16.28 1.86 -9.12
CA VAL A 13 15.39 2.97 -8.76
C VAL A 13 13.92 2.61 -8.97
N THR A 14 13.56 2.01 -10.10
CA THR A 14 12.16 1.64 -10.40
C THR A 14 11.62 0.53 -9.50
N VAL A 15 12.47 -0.40 -9.07
CA VAL A 15 12.06 -1.48 -8.16
C VAL A 15 11.99 -0.97 -6.72
N GLY A 16 12.91 -0.09 -6.31
CA GLY A 16 12.94 0.48 -4.96
C GLY A 16 11.71 1.31 -4.61
N THR A 17 11.12 2.00 -5.59
CA THR A 17 9.92 2.83 -5.36
C THR A 17 8.67 2.02 -5.03
N GLU A 18 8.57 0.78 -5.49
CA GLU A 18 7.42 -0.10 -5.20
C GLU A 18 7.53 -0.75 -3.81
N ILE A 19 8.75 -0.90 -3.26
CA ILE A 19 9.02 -1.60 -1.99
C ILE A 19 9.00 -0.65 -0.78
N ALA A 20 9.22 0.65 -0.99
CA ALA A 20 9.35 1.61 0.10
C ALA A 20 8.02 2.08 0.70
N LEU A 21 6.89 1.71 0.11
CA LEU A 21 5.58 2.10 0.62
C LEU A 21 5.06 1.04 1.59
N GLY A 22 5.04 1.39 2.87
CA GLY A 22 4.51 0.55 3.94
C GLY A 22 2.99 0.61 4.02
N ASP A 23 2.45 -0.23 4.89
CA ASP A 23 1.04 -0.16 5.26
C ASP A 23 0.84 0.82 6.43
N CYS A 24 -0.21 1.62 6.37
CA CYS A 24 -0.60 2.53 7.44
C CYS A 24 -2.06 2.32 7.85
N LEU A 25 -2.40 2.71 9.07
CA LEU A 25 -3.79 2.66 9.51
C LEU A 25 -4.62 3.70 8.76
N SER A 26 -5.80 3.29 8.28
CA SER A 26 -6.78 4.23 7.71
C SER A 26 -7.20 5.26 8.76
N GLY A 27 -7.25 6.53 8.36
CA GLY A 27 -7.71 7.64 9.21
C GLY A 27 -9.23 7.83 9.20
N ARG A 28 -9.93 7.26 8.21
CA ARG A 28 -11.38 7.41 8.00
C ARG A 28 -12.17 6.14 8.28
N TYR A 29 -11.54 4.97 8.25
CA TYR A 29 -12.22 3.71 8.51
C TYR A 29 -12.59 3.60 9.99
N GLY A 30 -13.89 3.47 10.26
CA GLY A 30 -14.44 3.34 11.62
C GLY A 30 -14.93 1.93 11.90
N GLY A 31 -14.66 1.44 13.11
CA GLY A 31 -15.10 0.12 13.57
C GLY A 31 -14.12 -1.02 13.27
N PRO A 32 -14.48 -2.26 13.65
CA PRO A 32 -13.66 -3.43 13.38
C PRO A 32 -13.66 -3.77 11.88
N CYS A 33 -12.50 -4.14 11.35
CA CYS A 33 -12.32 -4.61 9.97
C CYS A 33 -12.21 -6.15 9.99
N ALA A 34 -13.29 -6.85 9.67
CA ALA A 34 -13.27 -8.30 9.53
C ALA A 34 -13.13 -8.72 8.05
N VAL A 35 -13.00 -10.02 7.79
CA VAL A 35 -12.78 -10.55 6.43
C VAL A 35 -13.89 -10.14 5.44
N TRP A 36 -15.13 -9.95 5.91
CA TRP A 36 -16.26 -9.49 5.10
C TRP A 36 -16.28 -7.96 4.89
N ASP A 37 -15.47 -7.19 5.60
CA ASP A 37 -15.38 -5.73 5.44
C ASP A 37 -14.24 -5.27 4.52
N ASN A 38 -13.52 -6.23 3.93
CA ASN A 38 -12.29 -5.97 3.18
C ASN A 38 -12.52 -5.05 1.97
N ASP A 39 -13.64 -5.23 1.25
CA ASP A 39 -14.00 -4.35 0.13
C ASP A 39 -14.34 -2.92 0.58
N THR A 40 -14.95 -2.77 1.77
CA THR A 40 -15.18 -1.46 2.37
C THR A 40 -13.87 -0.79 2.75
N CYS A 41 -12.95 -1.52 3.38
CA CYS A 41 -11.61 -1.03 3.72
C CYS A 41 -10.85 -0.56 2.47
N ARG A 42 -10.85 -1.37 1.40
CA ARG A 42 -10.26 -1.00 0.09
C ARG A 42 -10.84 0.28 -0.48
N ARG A 43 -12.17 0.45 -0.43
CA ARG A 43 -12.84 1.66 -0.91
C ARG A 43 -12.41 2.88 -0.08
N VAL A 44 -12.41 2.77 1.25
CA VAL A 44 -12.01 3.88 2.14
C VAL A 44 -10.55 4.27 1.89
N CYS A 45 -9.64 3.31 1.78
CA CYS A 45 -8.23 3.61 1.48
C CYS A 45 -8.06 4.30 0.12
N ARG A 46 -8.82 3.89 -0.91
CA ARG A 46 -8.83 4.60 -2.21
C ARG A 46 -9.36 6.03 -2.09
N GLU A 47 -10.40 6.25 -1.27
CA GLU A 47 -10.93 7.59 -0.96
C GLU A 47 -9.93 8.45 -0.16
N GLU A 48 -9.00 7.83 0.57
CA GLU A 48 -7.85 8.48 1.20
C GLU A 48 -6.68 8.74 0.23
N GLY A 49 -6.80 8.37 -1.04
CA GLY A 49 -5.75 8.53 -2.05
C GLY A 49 -4.69 7.42 -2.00
N ARG A 50 -4.99 6.29 -1.35
CA ARG A 50 -4.11 5.12 -1.25
C ARG A 50 -4.40 4.11 -2.36
N ARG A 51 -3.46 3.19 -2.62
CA ARG A 51 -3.60 2.19 -3.69
C ARG A 51 -4.75 1.22 -3.42
N SER A 52 -4.80 0.72 -2.19
CA SER A 52 -5.75 -0.29 -1.72
C SER A 52 -5.70 -0.35 -0.19
N GLY A 53 -6.39 -1.34 0.39
CA GLY A 53 -6.25 -1.68 1.80
C GLY A 53 -6.64 -3.13 2.09
N HIS A 54 -6.39 -3.55 3.32
CA HIS A 54 -6.73 -4.87 3.83
C HIS A 54 -7.06 -4.86 5.32
N CYS A 55 -7.88 -5.82 5.75
CA CYS A 55 -8.14 -6.05 7.18
C CYS A 55 -7.03 -6.91 7.80
N SER A 56 -6.55 -6.53 8.98
CA SER A 56 -5.60 -7.33 9.77
C SER A 56 -6.30 -8.19 10.84
N PRO A 57 -5.63 -9.21 11.40
CA PRO A 57 -6.16 -10.02 12.51
C PRO A 57 -6.53 -9.20 13.76
N SER A 58 -5.97 -7.99 13.91
CA SER A 58 -6.31 -7.05 14.98
C SER A 58 -7.58 -6.24 14.71
N LEU A 59 -8.39 -6.66 13.73
CA LEU A 59 -9.63 -6.01 13.29
C LEU A 59 -9.42 -4.55 12.89
N LYS A 60 -8.28 -4.23 12.26
CA LYS A 60 -7.98 -2.89 11.76
C LYS A 60 -7.86 -2.86 10.24
N CYS A 61 -8.27 -1.75 9.64
CA CYS A 61 -8.09 -1.48 8.22
C CYS A 61 -6.73 -0.80 8.00
N TRP A 62 -5.89 -1.43 7.19
CA TRP A 62 -4.59 -0.91 6.76
C TRP A 62 -4.66 -0.52 5.30
N CYS A 63 -4.10 0.63 4.95
CA CYS A 63 -4.00 1.13 3.60
C CYS A 63 -2.58 0.93 3.06
N GLU A 64 -2.51 0.42 1.84
CA GLU A 64 -1.28 0.17 1.09
C GLU A 64 -0.86 1.44 0.34
N GLY A 65 0.45 1.68 0.23
CA GLY A 65 0.93 2.89 -0.46
C GLY A 65 1.04 4.09 0.48
N CYS A 66 1.38 3.84 1.74
CA CYS A 66 1.86 4.84 2.68
C CYS A 66 3.38 4.98 2.56
#